data_AF-A0A1T4XGU1-F1
#
_entry.id   AF-A0A1T4XGU1-F1
#
_cell.length_a   1.000
_cell.length_b   1.000
_cell.length_c   1.000
_cell.angle_alpha   90.00
_cell.angle_beta   90.00
_cell.angle_gamma   90.00
#
_symmetry.space_group_name_H-M   'P 1'
#
loop_
_entity.id
_entity.type
_entity.pdbx_description
1 polymer ?
#
loop_
_entity_poly.entity_id
_entity_poly.type
_entity_poly.pdbx_seq_one_letter_code
_entity_poly.pdbx_strand_id
1 'polypeptide(L)'
;MDDRFPLQYQIICIVLTALFVWSFVISREPRQWRRLYQSHFCKAEDFSVNKNKAIDERLKKIGIIVSMFFLVADVGFFLWGASHQDRMKNESMSQDERLKLEELKKIRNATQSIAR
;
A
#
# COMPACT_ATOMS: atom_id res chain seq x y z
N MET A 1 14.22 21.70 10.51
CA MET A 1 12.92 20.99 10.45
C MET A 1 13.19 19.73 9.66
N ASP A 2 13.08 18.55 10.29
CA ASP A 2 13.34 17.28 9.60
C ASP A 2 12.26 17.08 8.51
N ASP A 3 12.63 17.29 7.24
CA ASP A 3 11.82 17.04 6.04
C ASP A 3 11.55 15.53 5.78
N ARG A 4 11.72 14.69 6.81
CA ARG A 4 11.61 13.24 6.70
C ARG A 4 10.15 12.82 6.89
N PHE A 5 9.65 12.00 5.96
CA PHE A 5 8.33 11.39 6.06
C PHE A 5 8.17 10.74 7.45
N PRO A 6 7.05 10.92 8.16
CA PRO A 6 6.98 10.51 9.55
C PRO A 6 7.17 8.99 9.65
N LEU A 7 8.10 8.56 10.50
CA LEU A 7 8.56 7.17 10.61
C LEU A 7 7.40 6.17 10.78
N GLN A 8 6.37 6.58 11.51
CA GLN A 8 5.17 5.77 11.75
C GLN A 8 4.45 5.38 10.45
N TYR A 9 4.28 6.33 9.53
CA TYR A 9 3.63 6.04 8.24
C TYR A 9 4.50 5.12 7.37
N GLN A 10 5.82 5.31 7.37
CA GLN A 10 6.74 4.43 6.65
C GLN A 10 6.64 2.99 7.17
N ILE A 11 6.66 2.80 8.49
CA ILE A 11 6.53 1.48 9.12
C ILE A 11 5.19 0.85 8.74
N ILE A 12 4.08 1.61 8.82
CA ILE A 12 2.75 1.12 8.45
C ILE A 12 2.71 0.69 6.98
N CYS A 13 3.21 1.50 6.05
CA CYS A 13 3.23 1.14 4.63
C CYS A 13 4.09 -0.11 4.35
N ILE A 14 5.27 -0.21 4.98
CA ILE A 14 6.12 -1.40 4.84
C ILE A 14 5.41 -2.65 5.35
N VAL A 15 4.76 -2.57 6.52
CA VAL A 15 4.02 -3.69 7.11
C VAL A 15 2.82 -4.07 6.23
N LEU A 16 2.04 -3.10 5.76
CA LEU A 16 0.88 -3.35 4.88
C LEU A 16 1.32 -3.94 3.55
N THR A 17 2.40 -3.45 2.96
CA THR A 17 3.01 -4.01 1.75
C THR A 17 3.47 -5.45 2.00
N ALA A 18 4.13 -5.74 3.12
CA ALA A 18 4.56 -7.09 3.46
C ALA A 18 3.36 -8.04 3.64
N LEU A 19 2.30 -7.59 4.31
CA LEU A 19 1.06 -8.35 4.47
C LEU A 19 0.34 -8.58 3.14
N PHE A 20 0.34 -7.59 2.25
CA PHE A 20 -0.14 -7.73 0.89
C PHE A 20 0.62 -8.83 0.15
N VAL A 21 1.96 -8.75 0.10
CA VAL A 21 2.80 -9.74 -0.59
C VAL A 21 2.59 -11.12 0.02
N TRP A 22 2.56 -11.23 1.35
CA TRP A 22 2.34 -12.48 2.05
C TRP A 22 0.99 -13.11 1.70
N SER A 23 -0.09 -12.34 1.79
CA SER A 23 -1.44 -12.80 1.46
C SER A 23 -1.55 -13.16 -0.02
N PHE A 24 -0.91 -12.38 -0.89
CA PHE A 24 -0.94 -12.59 -2.33
C PHE A 24 -0.22 -13.89 -2.71
N VAL A 25 0.96 -14.14 -2.13
CA VAL A 25 1.72 -15.39 -2.33
C VAL A 25 0.91 -16.60 -1.90
N ILE A 26 0.23 -16.54 -0.74
CA ILE A 26 -0.66 -17.62 -0.28
C ILE A 26 -1.80 -17.86 -1.28
N SER A 27 -2.40 -16.79 -1.79
CA SER A 27 -3.51 -16.87 -2.73
C SER A 27 -3.12 -17.39 -4.13
N ARG A 28 -1.87 -17.15 -4.54
CA ARG A 28 -1.35 -17.57 -5.85
C ARG A 28 -1.13 -19.08 -5.90
N GLU A 29 -0.64 -19.68 -4.82
CA GLU A 29 -0.27 -21.10 -4.76
C GLU A 29 -0.95 -21.86 -3.61
N PRO A 30 -2.31 -21.88 -3.56
CA PRO A 30 -3.06 -22.41 -2.43
C PRO A 30 -2.77 -23.90 -2.17
N ARG A 31 -2.45 -24.66 -3.23
CA ARG A 31 -2.17 -26.09 -3.15
C ARG A 31 -0.89 -26.40 -2.36
N GLN A 32 0.17 -25.60 -2.51
CA GLN A 32 1.42 -25.81 -1.80
C GLN A 32 1.25 -25.46 -0.32
N TRP A 33 0.60 -24.33 -0.05
CA TRP A 33 0.27 -23.89 1.30
C TRP A 33 -0.66 -24.86 2.02
N ARG A 34 -1.66 -25.41 1.34
CA ARG A 34 -2.51 -26.48 1.90
C ARG A 34 -1.69 -27.72 2.23
N ARG A 35 -0.77 -28.15 1.36
CA ARG A 35 0.09 -29.33 1.62
C ARG A 35 0.98 -29.11 2.83
N LEU A 36 1.59 -27.93 2.96
CA LEU A 36 2.37 -27.55 4.15
C LEU A 36 1.51 -27.55 5.42
N TYR A 37 0.30 -26.99 5.35
CA TYR A 37 -0.62 -27.00 6.48
C TYR A 37 -1.02 -28.44 6.86
N GLN A 38 -1.36 -29.26 5.87
CA GLN A 38 -1.75 -30.65 6.07
C GLN A 38 -0.61 -31.51 6.62
N SER A 39 0.64 -31.27 6.22
CA SER A 39 1.80 -32.01 6.74
C SER A 39 2.13 -31.68 8.19
N HIS A 40 1.84 -30.46 8.64
CA HIS A 40 2.11 -30.03 10.01
C HIS A 40 0.94 -30.29 10.98
N PHE A 41 -0.30 -30.25 10.50
CA PHE A 41 -1.47 -30.19 11.38
C PHE A 41 -2.53 -31.28 11.16
N CYS A 42 -2.48 -32.07 10.09
CA CYS A 42 -3.50 -33.09 9.80
C CYS A 42 -2.97 -34.53 9.88
N LYS A 43 -3.77 -35.43 10.46
CA LYS A 43 -3.55 -36.89 10.38
C LYS A 43 -4.05 -37.42 9.02
N ALA A 44 -3.47 -38.53 8.57
CA ALA A 44 -3.68 -39.03 7.21
C ALA A 44 -5.11 -39.49 6.88
N GLU A 45 -5.96 -39.68 7.88
CA GLU A 45 -7.32 -40.21 7.72
C GLU A 45 -8.35 -39.17 7.27
N ASP A 46 -8.07 -37.87 7.41
CA ASP A 46 -9.00 -36.79 7.04
C ASP A 46 -8.89 -36.34 5.57
N PHE A 47 -8.07 -37.01 4.77
CA PHE A 47 -7.83 -36.64 3.37
C PHE A 47 -9.01 -37.00 2.47
N SER A 48 -9.88 -36.02 2.22
CA SER A 48 -10.92 -36.11 1.18
C SER A 48 -10.59 -35.19 0.00
N VAL A 49 -10.57 -35.76 -1.22
CA VAL A 49 -10.27 -35.04 -2.47
C VAL A 49 -11.26 -33.89 -2.71
N ASN A 50 -12.56 -34.12 -2.46
CA ASN A 50 -13.59 -33.08 -2.61
C ASN A 50 -13.45 -31.96 -1.57
N LYS A 51 -13.18 -32.28 -0.30
CA LYS A 51 -12.93 -31.27 0.74
C LYS A 51 -11.68 -30.44 0.42
N ASN A 52 -10.61 -31.10 -0.04
CA ASN A 52 -9.36 -30.44 -0.42
C ASN A 52 -9.55 -29.45 -1.57
N LYS A 53 -10.36 -29.81 -2.58
CA LYS A 53 -10.68 -28.91 -3.71
C LYS A 53 -11.47 -27.68 -3.23
N ALA A 54 -12.47 -27.88 -2.39
CA ALA A 54 -13.26 -26.78 -1.83
C ALA A 54 -12.41 -25.82 -0.98
N ILE A 55 -11.45 -26.35 -0.21
CA ILE A 55 -10.50 -25.55 0.56
C ILE A 55 -9.59 -24.74 -0.38
N ASP A 56 -9.03 -25.36 -1.42
CA ASP A 56 -8.14 -24.67 -2.37
C ASP A 56 -8.85 -23.50 -3.07
N GLU A 57 -10.10 -23.70 -3.51
CA GLU A 57 -10.91 -22.64 -4.14
C GLU A 57 -11.27 -21.51 -3.17
N ARG A 58 -11.64 -21.87 -1.94
CA ARG A 58 -12.00 -20.89 -0.90
C ARG A 58 -10.79 -20.08 -0.44
N LEU A 59 -9.63 -20.73 -0.26
CA LEU A 59 -8.38 -20.08 0.11
C LEU A 59 -7.94 -19.08 -0.96
N LYS A 60 -8.08 -19.44 -2.25
CA LYS A 60 -7.80 -18.53 -3.36
C LYS A 60 -8.72 -17.32 -3.35
N LYS A 61 -10.04 -17.51 -3.21
CA LYS A 61 -11.01 -16.40 -3.18
C LYS A 61 -10.76 -15.46 -2.01
N ILE A 62 -10.64 -16.01 -0.79
CA ILE A 62 -10.41 -15.20 0.41
C ILE A 62 -9.05 -14.52 0.37
N GLY A 63 -7.99 -15.23 -0.04
CA GLY A 63 -6.65 -14.68 -0.14
C GLY A 63 -6.55 -13.50 -1.09
N ILE A 64 -7.22 -13.56 -2.25
CA ILE A 64 -7.28 -12.43 -3.18
C ILE A 64 -8.02 -11.23 -2.57
N ILE A 65 -9.16 -11.46 -1.90
CA ILE A 65 -9.93 -10.39 -1.24
C ILE A 65 -9.10 -9.71 -0.15
N VAL A 66 -8.43 -10.49 0.69
CA VAL A 66 -7.57 -9.98 1.78
C VAL A 66 -6.36 -9.23 1.22
N SER A 67 -5.73 -9.74 0.17
CA SER A 67 -4.64 -9.05 -0.52
C SER A 67 -5.11 -7.70 -1.06
N MET A 68 -6.26 -7.68 -1.75
CA MET A 68 -6.81 -6.43 -2.29
C MET A 68 -7.09 -5.41 -1.19
N PHE A 69 -7.61 -5.86 -0.03
CA PHE A 69 -7.82 -4.98 1.11
C PHE A 69 -6.53 -4.34 1.61
N PHE A 70 -5.45 -5.13 1.78
CA PHE A 70 -4.15 -4.59 2.20
C PHE A 70 -3.58 -3.61 1.17
N LEU A 71 -3.74 -3.88 -0.13
CA LEU A 71 -3.28 -2.99 -1.19
C LEU A 71 -4.02 -1.64 -1.16
N VAL A 72 -5.35 -1.67 -1.04
CA VAL A 72 -6.16 -0.45 -0.97
C VAL A 72 -5.84 0.36 0.29
N ALA A 73 -5.68 -0.31 1.43
CA ALA A 73 -5.27 0.33 2.67
C ALA A 73 -3.88 0.98 2.52
N ASP A 74 -2.90 0.27 1.96
CA ASP A 74 -1.53 0.76 1.75
C ASP A 74 -1.50 2.03 0.90
N VAL A 75 -2.15 2.01 -0.26
CA VAL A 75 -2.26 3.19 -1.14
C VAL A 75 -3.00 4.32 -0.44
N GLY A 76 -4.06 4.02 0.32
CA GLY A 76 -4.81 5.00 1.10
C GLY A 76 -3.96 5.71 2.15
N PHE A 77 -3.20 4.96 2.94
CA PHE A 77 -2.28 5.52 3.95
C PHE A 77 -1.12 6.29 3.30
N PHE A 78 -0.61 5.83 2.16
CA PHE A 78 0.42 6.54 1.42
C PHE A 78 -0.05 7.92 0.95
N LEU A 79 -1.23 7.98 0.31
CA LEU A 79 -1.82 9.23 -0.15
C LEU A 79 -2.18 10.16 1.02
N TRP A 80 -2.69 9.60 2.11
CA TRP A 80 -2.97 10.38 3.33
C TRP A 80 -1.69 10.98 3.91
N GLY A 81 -0.63 10.19 4.04
CA GLY A 81 0.67 10.65 4.55
C GLY A 81 1.28 11.74 3.64
N ALA A 82 1.22 11.55 2.33
CA ALA A 82 1.68 12.56 1.36
C ALA A 82 0.88 13.87 1.47
N SER A 83 -0.46 13.78 1.54
CA SER A 83 -1.33 14.95 1.68
C SER A 83 -1.13 15.66 3.02
N HIS A 84 -0.84 14.93 4.11
CA HIS A 84 -0.53 15.51 5.41
C HIS A 84 0.77 16.33 5.37
N GLN A 85 1.78 15.86 4.65
CA GLN A 85 3.03 16.60 4.46
C GLN A 85 2.80 17.89 3.65
N ASP A 86 1.99 17.84 2.59
CA ASP A 86 1.63 19.03 1.82
C ASP A 86 0.84 20.06 2.64
N ARG A 87 -0.06 19.59 3.51
CA ARG A 87 -0.81 20.48 4.42
C ARG A 87 0.09 21.16 5.43
N MET A 88 0.98 20.42 6.11
CA MET A 88 1.90 21.02 7.07
C MET A 88 2.90 21.97 6.41
N LYS A 89 3.39 21.65 5.20
CA LYS A 89 4.26 22.55 4.43
C LYS A 89 3.54 23.84 4.02
N ASN A 90 2.25 23.75 3.68
CA ASN A 90 1.43 24.93 3.38
C ASN A 90 1.11 25.75 4.63
N GLU A 91 0.97 25.11 5.79
CA GLU A 91 0.68 25.77 7.07
C GLU A 91 1.94 26.44 7.66
N SER A 92 3.14 25.88 7.42
CA SER A 92 4.42 26.46 7.85
C SER A 92 4.98 27.54 6.91
N MET A 93 4.43 27.71 5.71
CA MET A 93 4.84 28.77 4.79
C MET A 93 4.39 30.13 5.31
N SER A 94 5.35 30.94 5.77
CA SER A 94 5.16 32.36 6.08
C SER A 94 4.61 33.13 4.87
N GLN A 95 3.86 34.22 5.10
CA GLN A 95 3.27 35.06 4.04
C GLN A 95 4.30 35.49 2.99
N ASP A 96 5.56 35.74 3.40
CA ASP A 96 6.65 36.12 2.50
C ASP A 96 7.08 34.99 1.54
N GLU A 97 7.04 33.73 1.97
CA GLU A 97 7.38 32.60 1.10
C GLU A 97 6.28 32.33 0.08
N ARG A 98 5.02 32.55 0.46
CA ARG A 98 3.87 32.46 -0.46
C ARG A 98 3.96 33.53 -1.55
N LEU A 99 4.30 34.77 -1.18
CA LEU A 99 4.50 35.87 -2.13
C LEU A 99 5.62 35.57 -3.13
N LYS A 100 6.78 35.07 -2.65
CA LYS A 100 7.89 34.66 -3.53
C LYS A 100 7.51 33.54 -4.50
N LEU A 101 6.71 32.57 -4.05
CA LEU A 101 6.20 31.49 -4.90
C LEU A 101 5.24 31.97 -5.99
N GLU A 102 4.39 32.95 -5.67
CA GLU A 102 3.52 33.61 -6.66
C GLU A 102 4.32 34.42 -7.68
N GLU A 103 5.32 35.18 -7.23
CA GLU A 103 6.22 35.93 -8.11
C GLU A 103 6.98 35.00 -9.07
N LEU A 104 7.53 33.89 -8.56
CA LEU A 104 8.21 32.90 -9.40
C LEU A 104 7.29 32.23 -10.41
N LYS A 105 6.03 31.92 -10.04
CA LYS A 105 5.03 31.42 -10.99
C LYS A 105 4.72 32.44 -12.08
N LYS A 106 4.60 33.72 -11.71
CA LYS A 106 4.28 34.81 -12.64
C LYS A 106 5.43 35.04 -13.63
N ILE A 107 6.68 35.04 -13.14
CA ILE A 107 7.88 35.13 -13.98
C ILE A 107 7.97 33.93 -14.92
N ARG A 108 7.78 32.70 -14.42
CA ARG A 108 7.83 31.50 -15.26
C ARG A 108 6.78 31.52 -16.37
N ASN A 109 5.55 31.91 -16.07
CA ASN A 109 4.49 32.03 -17.07
C ASN A 109 4.77 33.15 -18.09
N ALA A 110 5.31 34.29 -17.63
CA ALA A 110 5.72 35.37 -18.52
C ALA A 110 6.84 34.94 -19.47
N THR A 111 7.88 34.27 -18.95
CA THR A 111 8.98 33.74 -19.77
C THR A 111 8.48 32.69 -20.77
N GLN A 112 7.52 31.83 -20.39
CA GLN A 112 6.90 30.86 -21.30
C GLN A 112 6.04 31.51 -22.40
N SER A 113 5.40 32.65 -22.11
CA SER A 113 4.64 33.41 -23.12
C SER A 113 5.52 34.19 -24.10
N ILE A 114 6.75 34.52 -23.71
CA ILE A 114 7.72 35.23 -24.57
C ILE A 114 8.48 34.23 -25.47
N ALA A 115 8.59 32.97 -25.05
CA ALA A 115 9.25 31.89 -25.80
C ALA A 115 8.32 31.17 -26.81
N ARG A 116 7.07 31.62 -26.97
CA ARG A 116 6.10 31.15 -27.97
C ARG A 116 5.87 32.24 -29.00
#